data_AF-A0A3G2UT95-F1
#
_entry.id   AF-A0A3G2UT95-F1
#
_cell.length_a   1.000
_cell.length_b   1.000
_cell.length_c   1.000
_cell.angle_alpha   90.00
_cell.angle_beta   90.00
_cell.angle_gamma   90.00
#
_symmetry.space_group_name_H-M   'P 1'
#
loop_
_entity.id
_entity.type
_entity.pdbx_description
1 polymer ?
#
loop_
_entity_poly.entity_id
_entity_poly.type
_entity_poly.pdbx_seq_one_letter_code
_entity_poly.pdbx_strand_id
1 'polypeptide(L)'
;MPPRGHHFGQFVLDPEDRRLLRDGVPVELNARYLDALALLVRNAGSLVGKDRFLGEVWKDVPVTDEALTQCIRLLRQRLGDDASRPHFIETVPKHGYRFIAEVNWREGSAPAEDSAPHTLHPSAAPSALRRVAMMAGAGTLGAGGAGLIGGLAYGFVAATPPLPGGGGAASSVFVLLWLTLAVAFVGGAGVSLGIAIAEAAGKRPWLTLGGAVGGMIVGGVVKLLGIDAFNLLFGQSPTGITGGLEGLFLGAGVGLGATLSGMGRSDRSLRSVAARAALCGGAAGSVVVLLGGHLMAGSFEQLVQTFPQSRIGLAQIGGLFGEQGLGPVAEAASAFVEGALFAAGVVVAMKLARRDLDRPEGRSAASSGLVTSGRGSAPRLG
;
A
#
# COMPACT_ATOMS: atom_id res chain seq x y z
N MET A 1 -6.14 23.03 -6.26
CA MET A 1 -6.60 23.20 -7.65
C MET A 1 -8.08 22.84 -7.67
N PRO A 2 -9.00 23.67 -8.18
CA PRO A 2 -10.41 23.29 -8.20
C PRO A 2 -10.58 22.05 -9.09
N PRO A 3 -11.47 21.10 -8.72
CA PRO A 3 -11.69 19.89 -9.50
C PRO A 3 -12.15 20.24 -10.91
N ARG A 4 -11.63 19.52 -11.91
CA ARG A 4 -12.15 19.56 -13.28
C ARG A 4 -13.55 18.97 -13.23
N GLY A 5 -14.55 19.67 -13.75
CA GLY A 5 -15.92 19.19 -13.62
C GLY A 5 -16.92 20.09 -14.31
N HIS A 6 -18.08 19.50 -14.60
CA HIS A 6 -19.24 20.20 -15.11
C HIS A 6 -19.99 20.79 -13.93
N HIS A 7 -20.06 22.12 -13.87
CA HIS A 7 -20.72 22.84 -12.79
C HIS A 7 -22.16 23.18 -13.20
N PHE A 8 -23.13 22.83 -12.37
CA PHE A 8 -24.52 23.21 -12.56
C PHE A 8 -25.19 23.45 -11.20
N GLY A 9 -25.70 24.66 -10.96
CA GLY A 9 -26.16 25.08 -9.65
C GLY A 9 -25.09 24.86 -8.55
N GLN A 10 -25.47 24.18 -7.48
CA GLN A 10 -24.62 23.80 -6.34
C GLN A 10 -23.79 22.51 -6.58
N PHE A 11 -23.92 21.90 -7.76
CA PHE A 11 -23.34 20.60 -8.06
C PHE A 11 -22.08 20.70 -8.92
N VAL A 12 -21.13 19.81 -8.66
CA VAL A 12 -19.95 19.57 -9.50
C VAL A 12 -19.94 18.11 -9.88
N LEU A 13 -20.15 17.83 -11.17
CA LEU A 13 -19.99 16.49 -11.72
C LEU A 13 -18.58 16.34 -12.29
N ASP A 14 -17.86 15.37 -11.77
CA ASP A 14 -16.55 14.96 -12.28
C ASP A 14 -16.70 13.60 -12.97
N PRO A 15 -16.75 13.56 -14.32
CA PRO A 15 -16.86 12.32 -15.07
C PRO A 15 -15.60 11.45 -15.00
N GLU A 16 -14.42 12.04 -14.76
CA GLU A 16 -13.14 11.33 -14.73
C GLU A 16 -13.00 10.57 -13.40
N ASP A 17 -13.21 11.26 -12.28
CA ASP A 17 -13.18 10.66 -10.94
C ASP A 17 -14.50 9.94 -10.57
N ARG A 18 -15.49 9.96 -11.47
CA ARG A 18 -16.84 9.38 -11.29
C ARG A 18 -17.53 9.85 -10.01
N ARG A 19 -17.54 11.16 -9.77
CA ARG A 19 -18.07 11.78 -8.54
C ARG A 19 -19.08 12.87 -8.84
N LEU A 20 -20.11 12.95 -8.00
CA LEU A 20 -20.98 14.11 -7.89
C LEU A 20 -20.74 14.75 -6.54
N LEU A 21 -20.43 16.05 -6.52
CA LEU A 21 -20.31 16.84 -5.31
C LEU A 21 -21.49 17.82 -5.25
N ARG A 22 -22.03 18.05 -4.05
CA ARG A 22 -22.97 19.13 -3.73
C ARG A 22 -22.33 20.00 -2.67
N ASP A 23 -22.07 21.27 -2.98
CA ASP A 23 -21.38 22.20 -2.05
C ASP A 23 -20.04 21.63 -1.52
N GLY A 24 -19.33 20.86 -2.36
CA GLY A 24 -18.08 20.19 -2.00
C GLY A 24 -18.22 18.87 -1.24
N VAL A 25 -19.44 18.45 -0.88
CA VAL A 25 -19.72 17.16 -0.22
C VAL A 25 -20.11 16.09 -1.24
N PRO A 26 -19.51 14.89 -1.22
CA PRO A 26 -19.89 13.80 -2.12
C PRO A 26 -21.36 13.38 -1.98
N VAL A 27 -22.05 13.28 -3.11
CA VAL A 27 -23.39 12.71 -3.24
C VAL A 27 -23.26 11.30 -3.79
N GLU A 28 -23.72 10.31 -3.01
CA GLU A 28 -23.68 8.91 -3.45
C GLU A 28 -24.68 8.66 -4.59
N LEU A 29 -24.14 8.25 -5.73
CA LEU A 29 -24.88 7.77 -6.88
C LEU A 29 -24.36 6.39 -7.30
N ASN A 30 -25.27 5.53 -7.74
CA ASN A 30 -24.88 4.30 -8.41
C ASN A 30 -24.07 4.64 -9.67
N ALA A 31 -23.05 3.84 -9.98
CA ALA A 31 -22.23 3.98 -11.18
C ALA A 31 -23.07 4.23 -12.45
N ARG A 32 -24.14 3.45 -12.68
CA ARG A 32 -24.99 3.62 -13.87
C ARG A 32 -25.79 4.91 -13.87
N TYR A 33 -26.20 5.39 -12.69
CA TYR A 33 -26.96 6.63 -12.59
C TYR A 33 -26.04 7.84 -12.75
N LEU A 34 -24.79 7.73 -12.34
CA LEU A 34 -23.77 8.72 -12.63
C LEU A 34 -23.48 8.79 -14.14
N ASP A 35 -23.43 7.66 -14.84
CA ASP A 35 -23.28 7.61 -16.30
C ASP A 35 -24.50 8.25 -17.00
N ALA A 36 -25.71 7.97 -16.53
CA ALA A 36 -26.94 8.62 -17.00
C ALA A 36 -26.94 10.14 -16.80
N LEU A 37 -26.49 10.61 -15.63
CA LEU A 37 -26.37 12.03 -15.33
C LEU A 37 -25.29 12.69 -16.19
N ALA A 38 -24.15 12.03 -16.41
CA ALA A 38 -23.09 12.52 -17.27
C ALA A 38 -23.55 12.65 -18.73
N LEU A 39 -24.33 11.69 -19.23
CA LEU A 39 -24.92 11.76 -20.57
C LEU A 39 -25.84 12.98 -20.73
N LEU A 40 -26.69 13.23 -19.73
CA LEU A 40 -27.59 14.39 -19.69
C LEU A 40 -26.83 15.71 -19.66
N VAL A 41 -25.85 15.83 -18.77
CA VAL A 41 -25.07 17.06 -18.58
C VAL A 41 -24.24 17.36 -19.83
N ARG A 42 -23.61 16.36 -20.46
CA ARG A 42 -22.88 16.48 -21.74
C ARG A 42 -23.75 16.97 -22.89
N ASN A 43 -25.03 16.64 -22.86
CA ASN A 43 -26.00 17.06 -23.87
C ASN A 43 -26.95 18.13 -23.30
N ALA A 44 -26.48 18.98 -22.37
CA ALA A 44 -27.28 20.05 -21.80
C ALA A 44 -27.94 20.91 -22.89
N GLY A 45 -29.23 21.20 -22.72
CA GLY A 45 -30.08 21.87 -23.71
C GLY A 45 -30.59 20.98 -24.84
N SER A 46 -30.04 19.79 -25.05
CA SER A 46 -30.45 18.86 -26.12
C SER A 46 -31.32 17.72 -25.60
N LEU A 47 -32.25 17.24 -26.44
CA LEU A 47 -33.06 16.06 -26.13
C LEU A 47 -32.21 14.78 -26.24
N VAL A 48 -32.14 14.02 -25.16
CA VAL A 48 -31.58 12.67 -25.16
C VAL A 48 -32.73 11.66 -25.24
N GLY A 49 -32.81 10.96 -26.37
CA GLY A 49 -33.85 9.98 -26.64
C GLY A 49 -33.72 8.74 -25.74
N LYS A 50 -34.84 8.03 -25.50
CA LYS A 50 -34.86 6.79 -24.71
C LYS A 50 -33.91 5.73 -25.27
N ASP A 51 -33.94 5.48 -26.58
CA ASP A 51 -33.09 4.46 -27.22
C ASP A 51 -31.60 4.79 -27.07
N ARG A 52 -31.24 6.07 -27.14
CA ARG A 52 -29.87 6.55 -26.91
C ARG A 52 -29.43 6.36 -25.46
N PHE A 53 -30.32 6.64 -24.50
CA PHE A 53 -30.09 6.37 -23.09
C PHE A 53 -29.81 4.87 -22.83
N LEU A 54 -30.66 4.01 -23.38
CA LEU A 54 -30.53 2.56 -23.22
C LEU A 54 -29.25 2.04 -23.87
N GLY A 55 -28.93 2.50 -25.09
CA GLY A 55 -27.74 2.08 -25.82
C GLY A 55 -26.42 2.55 -25.21
N GLU A 56 -26.37 3.76 -24.63
CA GLU A 56 -25.13 4.32 -24.07
C GLU A 56 -24.91 3.94 -22.60
N VAL A 57 -25.96 3.87 -21.77
CA VAL A 57 -25.84 3.63 -20.32
C VAL A 57 -26.07 2.15 -19.96
N TRP A 58 -26.87 1.41 -20.73
CA TRP A 58 -27.21 0.00 -20.49
C TRP A 58 -26.78 -0.92 -21.64
N LYS A 59 -25.63 -0.60 -22.26
CA LYS A 59 -25.02 -1.46 -23.27
C LYS A 59 -24.92 -2.91 -22.76
N ASP A 60 -25.41 -3.85 -23.56
CA ASP A 60 -25.36 -5.30 -23.31
C ASP A 60 -26.26 -5.84 -22.17
N VAL A 61 -27.24 -5.06 -21.69
CA VAL A 61 -28.22 -5.53 -20.70
C VAL A 61 -29.65 -5.29 -21.19
N PRO A 62 -30.51 -6.33 -21.32
CA PRO A 62 -31.91 -6.12 -21.64
C PRO A 62 -32.59 -5.44 -20.44
N VAL A 63 -32.93 -4.16 -20.60
CA VAL A 63 -33.64 -3.37 -19.60
C VAL A 63 -34.89 -2.76 -20.22
N THR A 64 -35.93 -2.59 -19.40
CA THR A 64 -37.20 -2.00 -19.83
C THR A 64 -37.21 -0.49 -19.55
N ASP A 65 -38.16 0.21 -20.18
CA ASP A 65 -38.44 1.64 -19.95
C ASP A 65 -38.64 1.99 -18.46
N GLU A 66 -39.11 1.05 -17.64
CA GLU A 66 -39.22 1.20 -16.18
C GLU A 66 -37.87 1.47 -15.52
N ALA A 67 -36.79 0.82 -15.95
CA ALA A 67 -35.46 1.00 -15.36
C ALA A 67 -34.92 2.42 -15.63
N LEU A 68 -35.17 2.94 -16.83
CA LEU A 68 -34.83 4.32 -17.18
C LEU A 68 -35.68 5.31 -16.37
N THR A 69 -36.97 5.04 -16.21
CA THR A 69 -37.88 5.89 -15.42
C THR A 69 -37.47 5.93 -13.94
N GLN A 70 -37.07 4.78 -13.37
CA GLN A 70 -36.54 4.70 -12.01
C GLN A 70 -35.21 5.45 -11.84
N CYS A 71 -34.31 5.34 -12.83
CA CYS A 71 -33.04 6.09 -12.86
C CYS A 71 -33.30 7.60 -12.79
N ILE A 72 -34.16 8.13 -13.66
CA ILE A 72 -34.49 9.56 -13.69
C ILE A 72 -35.17 10.00 -12.39
N ARG A 73 -36.07 9.18 -11.83
CA ARG A 73 -36.70 9.48 -10.54
C ARG A 73 -35.66 9.62 -9.41
N LEU A 74 -34.70 8.71 -9.34
CA LEU A 74 -33.67 8.74 -8.31
C LEU A 74 -32.68 9.89 -8.52
N LEU A 75 -32.33 10.20 -9.77
CA LEU A 75 -31.53 11.38 -10.11
C LEU A 75 -32.23 12.67 -9.67
N ARG A 76 -33.52 12.84 -9.97
CA ARG A 76 -34.30 13.99 -9.49
C ARG A 76 -34.29 14.10 -7.97
N GLN A 77 -34.51 13.00 -7.26
CA GLN A 77 -34.45 12.98 -5.80
C GLN A 77 -33.08 13.43 -5.25
N ARG A 78 -31.98 12.98 -5.88
CA ARG A 78 -30.61 13.33 -5.44
C ARG A 78 -30.22 14.75 -5.81
N LEU A 79 -30.76 15.28 -6.90
CA LEU A 79 -30.58 16.67 -7.31
C LEU A 79 -31.51 17.65 -6.59
N GLY A 80 -32.53 17.14 -5.89
CA GLY A 80 -33.59 17.96 -5.28
C GLY A 80 -34.54 18.57 -6.31
N ASP A 81 -34.73 17.88 -7.44
CA ASP A 81 -35.52 18.32 -8.59
C ASP A 81 -36.95 17.78 -8.53
N ASP A 82 -37.92 18.56 -9.02
CA ASP A 82 -39.35 18.21 -9.07
C ASP A 82 -39.79 17.96 -10.51
N ALA A 83 -40.47 16.84 -10.77
CA ALA A 83 -40.97 16.51 -12.11
C ALA A 83 -42.07 17.47 -12.61
N SER A 84 -42.83 18.09 -11.71
CA SER A 84 -43.89 19.05 -12.04
C SER A 84 -43.34 20.45 -12.33
N ARG A 85 -42.15 20.77 -11.80
CA ARG A 85 -41.44 22.03 -11.99
C ARG A 85 -39.93 21.75 -12.12
N PRO A 86 -39.50 21.21 -13.27
CA PRO A 86 -38.12 20.77 -13.43
C PRO A 86 -37.16 21.96 -13.44
N HIS A 87 -36.08 21.85 -12.67
CA HIS A 87 -34.96 22.78 -12.64
C HIS A 87 -33.70 22.17 -13.26
N PHE A 88 -33.58 20.84 -13.25
CA PHE A 88 -32.42 20.13 -13.80
C PHE A 88 -32.80 19.20 -14.96
N ILE A 89 -33.79 18.32 -14.78
CA ILE A 89 -34.16 17.30 -15.77
C ILE A 89 -35.61 17.49 -16.20
N GLU A 90 -35.81 17.93 -17.44
CA GLU A 90 -37.11 18.01 -18.11
C GLU A 90 -37.48 16.68 -18.77
N THR A 91 -38.74 16.24 -18.63
CA THR A 91 -39.27 15.10 -19.36
C THR A 91 -39.94 15.59 -20.64
N VAL A 92 -39.51 15.07 -21.79
CA VAL A 92 -40.17 15.31 -23.09
C VAL A 92 -41.03 14.08 -23.40
N PRO A 93 -42.37 14.18 -23.27
CA PRO A 93 -43.27 13.04 -23.38
C PRO A 93 -43.05 12.25 -24.67
N LYS A 94 -43.04 10.91 -24.57
CA LYS A 94 -42.83 9.96 -25.67
C LYS A 94 -41.45 9.98 -26.35
N HIS A 95 -40.56 10.92 -26.00
CA HIS A 95 -39.28 11.08 -26.71
C HIS A 95 -38.07 10.84 -25.80
N GLY A 96 -38.05 11.37 -24.57
CA GLY A 96 -36.91 11.20 -23.67
C GLY A 96 -36.78 12.30 -22.62
N TYR A 97 -35.54 12.68 -22.33
CA TYR A 97 -35.22 13.64 -21.27
C TYR A 97 -34.24 14.69 -21.75
N ARG A 98 -34.33 15.89 -21.17
CA ARG A 98 -33.44 17.02 -21.47
C ARG A 98 -32.89 17.59 -20.18
N PHE A 99 -31.61 17.90 -20.16
CA PHE A 99 -31.00 18.63 -19.05
C PHE A 99 -31.11 20.13 -19.33
N ILE A 100 -31.79 20.86 -18.44
CA ILE A 100 -32.20 22.25 -18.67
C ILE A 100 -31.46 23.27 -17.80
N ALA A 101 -30.67 22.81 -16.82
CA ALA A 101 -29.82 23.70 -16.03
C ALA A 101 -28.59 24.15 -16.84
N GLU A 102 -28.18 25.39 -16.62
CA GLU A 102 -26.96 25.94 -17.21
C GLU A 102 -25.72 25.19 -16.71
N VAL A 103 -24.89 24.72 -17.64
CA VAL A 103 -23.67 23.96 -17.34
C VAL A 103 -22.46 24.81 -17.70
N ASN A 104 -21.65 25.12 -16.68
CA ASN A 104 -20.38 25.81 -16.86
C ASN A 104 -19.25 24.78 -16.99
N TRP A 105 -18.64 24.75 -18.17
CA TRP A 105 -17.50 23.91 -18.50
C TRP A 105 -16.22 24.65 -18.11
N ARG A 106 -15.57 24.24 -17.02
CA ARG A 106 -14.22 24.73 -16.74
C ARG A 106 -13.21 23.92 -17.54
N GLU A 107 -12.98 24.35 -18.77
CA GLU A 107 -11.85 23.87 -19.58
C GLU A 107 -10.55 24.34 -18.93
N GLY A 108 -9.67 23.40 -18.61
CA GLY A 108 -8.28 23.74 -18.35
C GLY A 108 -7.71 24.32 -19.64
N SER A 109 -7.19 25.53 -19.56
CA SER A 109 -6.54 26.26 -20.65
C SER A 109 -5.60 25.36 -21.46
N ALA A 110 -5.91 25.19 -22.75
CA ALA A 110 -5.03 24.59 -23.73
C ALA A 110 -3.98 25.62 -24.19
N PRO A 111 -2.74 25.22 -24.51
CA PRO A 111 -1.99 25.86 -25.58
C PRO A 111 -2.38 25.23 -26.93
N ALA A 112 -2.61 26.10 -27.91
CA ALA A 112 -2.83 25.77 -29.30
C ALA A 112 -1.54 25.31 -30.01
N GLU A 113 -1.74 24.67 -31.18
CA GLU A 113 -0.75 24.26 -32.20
C GLU A 113 0.08 23.02 -31.82
N ASP A 114 0.26 21.95 -32.60
CA ASP A 114 0.11 21.72 -34.04
C ASP A 114 -0.18 20.21 -34.31
N SER A 115 -0.59 19.88 -35.53
CA SER A 115 -1.15 18.62 -36.00
C SER A 115 -0.15 17.45 -36.05
N ALA A 116 -0.42 16.37 -35.32
CA ALA A 116 -0.07 14.99 -35.70
C ALA A 116 -0.91 13.98 -34.89
N PRO A 117 -1.34 12.85 -35.49
CA PRO A 117 -2.15 11.86 -34.79
C PRO A 117 -1.30 11.18 -33.71
N HIS A 118 -1.50 11.58 -32.46
CA HIS A 118 -1.05 10.78 -31.34
C HIS A 118 -1.78 9.43 -31.39
N THR A 119 -1.03 8.40 -31.78
CA THR A 119 -1.30 7.03 -31.40
C THR A 119 -1.73 7.03 -29.94
N LEU A 120 -2.92 6.48 -29.66
CA LEU A 120 -3.39 6.21 -28.32
C LEU A 120 -2.36 5.30 -27.64
N HIS A 121 -1.36 5.87 -26.99
CA HIS A 121 -0.70 5.19 -25.89
C HIS A 121 -1.74 5.16 -24.78
N PRO A 122 -2.32 4.00 -24.43
CA PRO A 122 -3.10 3.93 -23.21
C PRO A 122 -2.13 4.34 -22.10
N SER A 123 -2.40 5.48 -21.44
CA SER A 123 -1.78 5.77 -20.15
C SER A 123 -2.24 4.65 -19.23
N ALA A 124 -1.40 3.63 -19.16
CA ALA A 124 -1.67 2.41 -18.42
C ALA A 124 -1.49 2.75 -16.95
N ALA A 125 -2.55 3.27 -16.33
CA ALA A 125 -2.72 3.15 -14.90
C ALA A 125 -2.31 1.70 -14.55
N PRO A 126 -1.31 1.49 -13.67
CA PRO A 126 -0.78 0.16 -13.42
C PRO A 126 -1.94 -0.77 -13.12
N SER A 127 -2.03 -1.90 -13.85
CA SER A 127 -3.05 -2.91 -13.59
C SER A 127 -3.07 -3.22 -12.09
N ALA A 128 -4.24 -3.53 -11.52
CA ALA A 128 -4.36 -3.76 -10.07
C ALA A 128 -3.28 -4.74 -9.56
N LEU A 129 -2.94 -5.75 -10.35
CA LEU A 129 -1.85 -6.69 -10.10
C LEU A 129 -0.47 -6.02 -10.07
N ARG A 130 -0.13 -5.14 -11.04
CA ARG A 130 1.14 -4.40 -11.06
C ARG A 130 1.25 -3.49 -9.83
N ARG A 131 0.17 -2.84 -9.43
CA ARG A 131 0.12 -2.00 -8.21
C ARG A 131 0.36 -2.84 -6.96
N VAL A 132 -0.29 -3.99 -6.83
CA VAL A 132 -0.06 -4.94 -5.73
C VAL A 132 1.39 -5.41 -5.72
N ALA A 133 1.95 -5.83 -6.87
CA ALA A 133 3.31 -6.30 -6.98
C ALA A 133 4.36 -5.24 -6.60
N MET A 134 4.17 -4.00 -7.05
CA MET A 134 5.08 -2.89 -6.71
C MET A 134 5.00 -2.52 -5.22
N MET A 135 3.80 -2.49 -4.64
CA MET A 135 3.62 -2.23 -3.21
C MET A 135 4.21 -3.34 -2.34
N ALA A 136 3.95 -4.61 -2.71
CA ALA A 136 4.52 -5.77 -2.02
C ALA A 136 6.06 -5.75 -2.13
N GLY A 137 6.59 -5.57 -3.34
CA GLY A 137 8.03 -5.48 -3.59
C GLY A 137 8.70 -4.36 -2.79
N ALA A 138 8.09 -3.17 -2.72
CA ALA A 138 8.58 -2.07 -1.90
C ALA A 138 8.59 -2.42 -0.41
N GLY A 139 7.50 -3.00 0.11
CA GLY A 139 7.45 -3.44 1.51
C GLY A 139 8.52 -4.50 1.81
N THR A 140 8.76 -5.44 0.89
CA THR A 140 9.80 -6.47 0.99
C THR A 140 11.20 -5.86 1.03
N LEU A 141 11.48 -4.85 0.19
CA LEU A 141 12.74 -4.11 0.22
C LEU A 141 12.91 -3.32 1.52
N GLY A 142 11.83 -2.70 2.02
CA GLY A 142 11.80 -2.03 3.32
C GLY A 142 12.12 -2.98 4.48
N ALA A 143 11.56 -4.20 4.44
CA ALA A 143 11.89 -5.26 5.38
C ALA A 143 13.36 -5.70 5.25
N GLY A 144 13.88 -5.87 4.03
CA GLY A 144 15.31 -6.16 3.81
C GLY A 144 16.22 -5.09 4.42
N GLY A 145 15.87 -3.81 4.28
CA GLY A 145 16.57 -2.71 4.94
C GLY A 145 16.55 -2.81 6.47
N ALA A 146 15.41 -3.17 7.06
CA ALA A 146 15.29 -3.47 8.49
C ALA A 146 16.15 -4.69 8.89
N GLY A 147 16.16 -5.75 8.09
CA GLY A 147 16.96 -6.96 8.31
C GLY A 147 18.46 -6.72 8.23
N LEU A 148 18.92 -5.83 7.34
CA LEU A 148 20.31 -5.37 7.27
C LEU A 148 20.70 -4.65 8.56
N ILE A 149 19.89 -3.71 9.02
CA ILE A 149 20.15 -2.96 10.26
C ILE A 149 20.17 -3.90 11.48
N GLY A 150 19.16 -4.76 11.61
CA GLY A 150 19.08 -5.74 12.69
C GLY A 150 20.22 -6.76 12.65
N GLY A 151 20.61 -7.20 11.45
CA GLY A 151 21.71 -8.14 11.23
C GLY A 151 23.07 -7.59 11.62
N LEU A 152 23.33 -6.33 11.27
CA LEU A 152 24.53 -5.63 11.74
C LEU A 152 24.50 -5.46 13.26
N ALA A 153 23.37 -5.03 13.84
CA ALA A 153 23.24 -4.87 15.28
C ALA A 153 23.50 -6.18 16.03
N TYR A 154 22.82 -7.27 15.66
CA TYR A 154 23.04 -8.60 16.27
C TYR A 154 24.43 -9.16 15.97
N GLY A 155 24.92 -8.97 14.75
CA GLY A 155 26.26 -9.37 14.33
C GLY A 155 27.34 -8.76 15.21
N PHE A 156 27.27 -7.44 15.44
CA PHE A 156 28.24 -6.75 16.29
C PHE A 156 28.12 -7.18 17.75
N VAL A 157 26.91 -7.34 18.28
CA VAL A 157 26.70 -7.85 19.64
C VAL A 157 27.35 -9.23 19.79
N ALA A 158 27.02 -10.17 18.90
CA ALA A 158 27.57 -11.53 18.92
C ALA A 158 29.10 -11.59 18.72
N ALA A 159 29.70 -10.58 18.09
CA ALA A 159 31.14 -10.50 17.86
C ALA A 159 31.95 -9.96 19.06
N THR A 160 31.30 -9.43 20.10
CA THR A 160 32.01 -8.80 21.25
C THR A 160 32.71 -9.76 22.23
N PRO A 161 32.28 -11.02 22.48
CA PRO A 161 33.05 -11.91 23.35
C PRO A 161 34.41 -12.29 22.71
N PRO A 162 35.53 -12.30 23.45
CA PRO A 162 36.81 -12.76 22.94
C PRO A 162 36.74 -14.26 22.60
N LEU A 163 36.71 -14.56 21.31
CA LEU A 163 36.66 -15.93 20.80
C LEU A 163 38.02 -16.62 21.00
N PRO A 164 38.07 -17.81 21.62
CA PRO A 164 39.27 -18.66 21.60
C PRO A 164 39.63 -18.98 20.14
N GLY A 165 40.81 -18.54 19.68
CA GLY A 165 41.32 -18.83 18.33
C GLY A 165 41.18 -17.72 17.28
N GLY A 166 40.86 -16.47 17.65
CA GLY A 166 41.16 -15.26 16.84
C GLY A 166 40.42 -15.05 15.52
N GLY A 167 39.61 -16.01 15.04
CA GLY A 167 39.07 -15.99 13.66
C GLY A 167 37.55 -15.88 13.48
N GLY A 168 36.73 -15.73 14.53
CA GLY A 168 35.26 -15.93 14.41
C GLY A 168 34.37 -14.67 14.37
N ALA A 169 34.89 -13.49 14.72
CA ALA A 169 34.06 -12.28 14.88
C ALA A 169 33.42 -11.84 13.55
N ALA A 170 34.23 -11.72 12.48
CA ALA A 170 33.73 -11.36 11.16
C ALA A 170 32.73 -12.38 10.60
N SER A 171 32.97 -13.68 10.84
CA SER A 171 32.06 -14.75 10.41
C SER A 171 30.71 -14.67 11.11
N SER A 172 30.68 -14.36 12.41
CA SER A 172 29.42 -14.20 13.15
C SER A 172 28.59 -13.02 12.64
N VAL A 173 29.22 -11.88 12.35
CA VAL A 173 28.57 -10.72 11.74
C VAL A 173 27.98 -11.09 10.38
N PHE A 174 28.78 -11.75 9.53
CA PHE A 174 28.34 -12.13 8.21
C PHE A 174 27.17 -13.13 8.25
N VAL A 175 27.25 -14.16 9.07
CA VAL A 175 26.20 -15.17 9.21
C VAL A 175 24.91 -14.54 9.73
N LEU A 176 24.98 -13.76 10.81
CA LEU A 176 23.80 -13.10 11.39
C LEU A 176 23.20 -12.08 10.43
N LEU A 177 24.02 -11.33 9.70
CA LEU A 177 23.56 -10.42 8.66
C LEU A 177 22.75 -11.15 7.59
N TRP A 178 23.29 -12.23 7.02
CA TRP A 178 22.59 -12.96 5.97
C TRP A 178 21.32 -13.65 6.46
N LEU A 179 21.36 -14.20 7.68
CA LEU A 179 20.23 -14.85 8.30
C LEU A 179 19.09 -13.85 8.57
N THR A 180 19.39 -12.70 9.18
CA THR A 180 18.35 -11.68 9.45
C THR A 180 17.82 -11.07 8.16
N LEU A 181 18.66 -10.90 7.14
CA LEU A 181 18.26 -10.42 5.83
C LEU A 181 17.29 -11.41 5.16
N ALA A 182 17.61 -12.71 5.18
CA ALA A 182 16.76 -13.75 4.61
C ALA A 182 15.40 -13.82 5.31
N VAL A 183 15.39 -13.85 6.65
CA VAL A 183 14.15 -13.87 7.44
C VAL A 183 13.32 -12.61 7.19
N ALA A 184 13.96 -11.44 7.15
CA ALA A 184 13.27 -10.18 6.90
C ALA A 184 12.66 -10.11 5.49
N PHE A 185 13.35 -10.62 4.47
CA PHE A 185 12.79 -10.69 3.12
C PHE A 185 11.58 -11.61 3.04
N VAL A 186 11.67 -12.81 3.62
CA VAL A 186 10.59 -13.79 3.62
C VAL A 186 9.37 -13.28 4.39
N GLY A 187 9.57 -12.81 5.63
CA GLY A 187 8.52 -12.20 6.45
C GLY A 187 7.94 -10.93 5.82
N GLY A 188 8.81 -10.08 5.31
CA GLY A 188 8.47 -8.84 4.62
C GLY A 188 7.58 -9.07 3.41
N ALA A 189 7.91 -10.07 2.58
CA ALA A 189 7.13 -10.42 1.39
C ALA A 189 5.71 -10.88 1.72
N GLY A 190 5.53 -11.75 2.71
CA GLY A 190 4.19 -12.19 3.11
C GLY A 190 3.34 -11.06 3.68
N VAL A 191 3.89 -10.30 4.61
CA VAL A 191 3.19 -9.19 5.27
C VAL A 191 2.86 -8.08 4.25
N SER A 192 3.83 -7.67 3.43
CA SER A 192 3.63 -6.61 2.44
C SER A 192 2.63 -7.02 1.35
N LEU A 193 2.67 -8.28 0.90
CA LEU A 193 1.71 -8.81 -0.07
C LEU A 193 0.30 -8.83 0.51
N GLY A 194 0.13 -9.31 1.74
CA GLY A 194 -1.15 -9.31 2.43
C GLY A 194 -1.73 -7.91 2.60
N ILE A 195 -0.90 -6.94 3.00
CA ILE A 195 -1.29 -5.51 3.09
C ILE A 195 -1.63 -4.95 1.70
N ALA A 196 -0.84 -5.26 0.66
CA ALA A 196 -1.06 -4.74 -0.70
C ALA A 196 -2.37 -5.28 -1.33
N ILE A 197 -2.68 -6.57 -1.14
CA ILE A 197 -3.96 -7.16 -1.57
C ILE A 197 -5.13 -6.51 -0.82
N ALA A 198 -5.01 -6.34 0.50
CA ALA A 198 -6.03 -5.67 1.30
C ALA A 198 -6.23 -4.20 0.89
N GLU A 199 -5.17 -3.50 0.49
CA GLU A 199 -5.28 -2.14 -0.05
C GLU A 199 -6.07 -2.13 -1.36
N ALA A 200 -5.82 -3.08 -2.25
CA ALA A 200 -6.54 -3.21 -3.53
C ALA A 200 -8.04 -3.48 -3.33
N ALA A 201 -8.43 -4.13 -2.22
CA ALA A 201 -9.83 -4.36 -1.84
C ALA A 201 -10.54 -3.10 -1.27
N GLY A 202 -9.84 -1.97 -1.08
CA GLY A 202 -10.44 -0.65 -0.85
C GLY A 202 -10.90 -0.31 0.58
N LYS A 203 -10.78 -1.22 1.56
CA LYS A 203 -11.22 -0.97 2.95
C LYS A 203 -10.03 -0.77 3.90
N ARG A 204 -9.99 0.39 4.59
CA ARG A 204 -8.92 0.72 5.56
C ARG A 204 -8.65 -0.34 6.64
N PRO A 205 -9.63 -0.90 7.36
CA PRO A 205 -9.35 -1.90 8.40
C PRO A 205 -8.80 -3.22 7.85
N TRP A 206 -8.92 -3.47 6.54
CA TRP A 206 -8.45 -4.70 5.93
C TRP A 206 -6.92 -4.76 5.85
N LEU A 207 -6.21 -3.63 5.93
CA LEU A 207 -4.75 -3.63 5.95
C LEU A 207 -4.18 -4.38 7.16
N THR A 208 -4.80 -4.21 8.34
CA THR A 208 -4.45 -4.97 9.55
C THR A 208 -4.69 -6.45 9.36
N LEU A 209 -5.85 -6.83 8.81
CA LEU A 209 -6.18 -8.22 8.54
C LEU A 209 -5.25 -8.84 7.48
N GLY A 210 -4.94 -8.11 6.41
CA GLY A 210 -4.03 -8.54 5.35
C GLY A 210 -2.62 -8.76 5.87
N GLY A 211 -2.09 -7.83 6.66
CA GLY A 211 -0.80 -8.00 7.32
C GLY A 211 -0.79 -9.20 8.28
N ALA A 212 -1.83 -9.35 9.10
CA ALA A 212 -1.97 -10.47 10.03
C ALA A 212 -1.99 -11.83 9.31
N VAL A 213 -2.81 -11.97 8.26
CA VAL A 213 -2.89 -13.20 7.47
C VAL A 213 -1.57 -13.48 6.75
N GLY A 214 -0.96 -12.47 6.13
CA GLY A 214 0.33 -12.62 5.46
C GLY A 214 1.45 -13.05 6.41
N GLY A 215 1.51 -12.44 7.59
CA GLY A 215 2.47 -12.80 8.64
C GLY A 215 2.22 -14.19 9.22
N MET A 216 0.96 -14.57 9.44
CA MET A 216 0.58 -15.90 9.93
C MET A 216 0.99 -17.01 8.97
N ILE A 217 0.72 -16.82 7.66
CA ILE A 217 1.08 -17.80 6.63
C ILE A 217 2.60 -17.98 6.59
N VAL A 218 3.36 -16.88 6.54
CA VAL A 218 4.81 -16.97 6.49
C VAL A 218 5.39 -17.58 7.76
N GLY A 219 4.97 -17.12 8.94
CA GLY A 219 5.42 -17.66 10.22
C GLY A 219 5.10 -19.14 10.37
N GLY A 220 3.92 -19.58 9.93
CA GLY A 220 3.52 -20.98 9.95
C GLY A 220 4.39 -21.84 9.02
N VAL A 221 4.59 -21.40 7.78
CA VAL A 221 5.42 -22.12 6.80
C VAL A 221 6.88 -22.18 7.25
N VAL A 222 7.44 -21.07 7.72
CA VAL A 222 8.83 -21.01 8.22
C VAL A 222 9.02 -21.92 9.42
N LYS A 223 8.06 -21.96 10.36
CA LYS A 223 8.13 -22.85 11.52
C LYS A 223 8.05 -24.32 11.13
N LEU A 224 7.13 -24.69 10.24
CA LEU A 224 6.99 -26.07 9.75
C LEU A 224 8.28 -26.54 9.07
N LEU A 225 8.76 -25.77 8.08
CA LEU A 225 9.98 -26.11 7.34
C LEU A 225 11.22 -26.08 8.25
N GLY A 226 11.29 -25.13 9.18
CA GLY A 226 12.39 -24.99 10.11
C GLY A 226 12.49 -26.18 11.07
N ILE A 227 11.39 -26.52 11.75
CA ILE A 227 11.34 -27.65 12.68
C ILE A 227 11.69 -28.95 11.96
N ASP A 228 11.08 -29.21 10.80
CA ASP A 228 11.36 -30.43 10.02
C ASP A 228 12.82 -30.46 9.54
N ALA A 229 13.36 -29.34 9.04
CA ALA A 229 14.76 -29.27 8.61
C ALA A 229 15.73 -29.50 9.78
N PHE A 230 15.50 -28.88 10.94
CA PHE A 230 16.35 -29.08 12.12
C PHE A 230 16.27 -30.53 12.61
N ASN A 231 15.07 -31.10 12.66
CA ASN A 231 14.88 -32.48 13.07
C ASN A 231 15.56 -33.47 12.10
N LEU A 232 15.45 -33.24 10.79
CA LEU A 232 16.09 -34.07 9.77
C LEU A 232 17.61 -33.95 9.75
N LEU A 233 18.16 -32.74 9.92
CA LEU A 233 19.60 -32.49 9.81
C LEU A 233 20.36 -32.80 11.11
N PHE A 234 19.74 -32.56 12.27
CA PHE A 234 20.41 -32.60 13.57
C PHE A 234 19.75 -33.56 14.58
N GLY A 235 18.61 -34.18 14.25
CA GLY A 235 17.88 -35.09 15.14
C GLY A 235 17.23 -34.41 16.34
N GLN A 236 17.24 -33.08 16.39
CA GLN A 236 16.63 -32.24 17.43
C GLN A 236 16.09 -30.96 16.80
N SER A 237 15.00 -30.43 17.34
CA SER A 237 14.37 -29.19 16.83
C SER A 237 14.10 -28.20 17.96
N PRO A 238 14.35 -26.90 17.75
CA PRO A 238 14.00 -25.88 18.74
C PRO A 238 12.48 -25.63 18.66
N THR A 239 11.74 -26.01 19.69
CA THR A 239 10.25 -26.00 19.67
C THR A 239 9.63 -24.60 19.84
N GLY A 240 10.40 -23.63 20.34
CA GLY A 240 9.91 -22.28 20.64
C GLY A 240 10.21 -21.21 19.58
N ILE A 241 10.67 -21.58 18.38
CA ILE A 241 10.94 -20.62 17.30
C ILE A 241 9.64 -19.91 16.88
N THR A 242 9.79 -18.63 16.50
CA THR A 242 8.81 -17.80 15.77
C THR A 242 7.94 -18.63 14.83
N GLY A 243 6.62 -18.53 14.99
CA GLY A 243 5.65 -19.30 14.23
C GLY A 243 4.50 -18.46 13.68
N GLY A 244 3.40 -19.14 13.35
CA GLY A 244 2.23 -18.51 12.75
C GLY A 244 1.54 -17.51 13.67
N LEU A 245 1.52 -17.74 14.98
CA LEU A 245 0.89 -16.80 15.92
C LEU A 245 1.74 -15.53 16.08
N GLU A 246 3.05 -15.67 16.21
CA GLU A 246 4.00 -14.55 16.29
C GLU A 246 3.96 -13.74 14.98
N GLY A 247 3.93 -14.43 13.84
CA GLY A 247 3.75 -13.82 12.53
C GLY A 247 2.40 -13.09 12.40
N LEU A 248 1.32 -13.64 12.95
CA LEU A 248 0.00 -13.00 12.96
C LEU A 248 0.03 -11.67 13.73
N PHE A 249 0.56 -11.66 14.96
CA PHE A 249 0.62 -10.45 15.77
C PHE A 249 1.55 -9.40 15.17
N LEU A 250 2.73 -9.80 14.72
CA LEU A 250 3.68 -8.88 14.09
C LEU A 250 3.07 -8.29 12.81
N GLY A 251 2.50 -9.14 11.94
CA GLY A 251 1.81 -8.72 10.71
C GLY A 251 0.62 -7.79 10.98
N ALA A 252 -0.17 -8.07 12.02
CA ALA A 252 -1.25 -7.18 12.48
C ALA A 252 -0.70 -5.82 12.92
N GLY A 253 0.42 -5.80 13.65
CA GLY A 253 1.13 -4.58 14.06
C GLY A 253 1.57 -3.73 12.87
N VAL A 254 2.18 -4.35 11.85
CA VAL A 254 2.56 -3.66 10.60
C VAL A 254 1.34 -3.09 9.89
N GLY A 255 0.30 -3.90 9.70
CA GLY A 255 -0.93 -3.48 9.04
C GLY A 255 -1.66 -2.36 9.80
N LEU A 256 -1.73 -2.43 11.13
CA LEU A 256 -2.26 -1.37 11.99
C LEU A 256 -1.41 -0.08 11.86
N GLY A 257 -0.08 -0.20 11.86
CA GLY A 257 0.84 0.90 11.58
C GLY A 257 0.57 1.56 10.22
N ALA A 258 0.29 0.76 9.19
CA ALA A 258 -0.08 1.23 7.85
C ALA A 258 -1.44 1.97 7.85
N THR A 259 -2.43 1.48 8.59
CA THR A 259 -3.73 2.18 8.73
C THR A 259 -3.59 3.52 9.45
N LEU A 260 -2.93 3.52 10.63
CA LEU A 260 -2.81 4.69 11.50
C LEU A 260 -1.86 5.73 10.92
N SER A 261 -0.83 5.33 10.19
CA SER A 261 0.05 6.26 9.47
C SER A 261 -0.65 7.00 8.33
N GLY A 262 -1.85 6.57 7.94
CA GLY A 262 -2.59 7.18 6.84
C GLY A 262 -1.87 6.91 5.53
N MET A 263 -1.55 5.65 5.25
CA MET A 263 -0.84 5.23 4.05
C MET A 263 -1.47 5.80 2.76
N GLY A 264 -2.78 6.02 2.74
CA GLY A 264 -3.49 6.70 1.64
C GLY A 264 -3.63 8.22 1.65
N ARG A 265 -3.03 8.94 2.62
CA ARG A 265 -3.04 10.41 2.66
C ARG A 265 -1.70 10.98 2.19
N SER A 266 -1.68 11.74 1.10
CA SER A 266 -0.42 12.27 0.52
C SER A 266 0.38 13.18 1.49
N ASP A 267 -0.35 13.91 2.33
CA ASP A 267 0.14 15.04 3.15
C ASP A 267 0.94 14.66 4.41
N ARG A 268 1.02 13.37 4.75
CA ARG A 268 1.73 12.90 5.95
C ARG A 268 3.26 12.91 5.73
N SER A 269 4.01 13.47 6.68
CA SER A 269 5.49 13.41 6.64
C SER A 269 5.99 11.99 6.85
N LEU A 270 7.10 11.60 6.20
CA LEU A 270 7.69 10.25 6.34
C LEU A 270 8.07 9.93 7.79
N ARG A 271 8.53 10.92 8.55
CA ARG A 271 8.85 10.77 9.97
C ARG A 271 7.62 10.36 10.79
N SER A 272 6.47 10.99 10.53
CA SER A 272 5.22 10.64 11.22
C SER A 272 4.70 9.25 10.85
N VAL A 273 4.94 8.82 9.60
CA VAL A 273 4.61 7.47 9.12
C VAL A 273 5.49 6.45 9.80
N ALA A 274 6.81 6.67 9.81
CA ALA A 274 7.79 5.81 10.45
C ALA A 274 7.51 5.66 11.95
N ALA A 275 7.28 6.77 12.67
CA ALA A 275 7.02 6.74 14.11
C ALA A 275 5.76 5.94 14.47
N ARG A 276 4.66 6.12 13.73
CA ARG A 276 3.42 5.37 13.96
C ARG A 276 3.57 3.88 13.65
N ALA A 277 4.25 3.56 12.55
CA ALA A 277 4.53 2.17 12.19
C ALA A 277 5.44 1.49 13.23
N ALA A 278 6.51 2.19 13.66
CA ALA A 278 7.41 1.73 14.69
C ALA A 278 6.69 1.45 16.02
N LEU A 279 5.83 2.36 16.47
CA LEU A 279 5.07 2.16 17.72
C LEU A 279 4.13 0.96 17.63
N CYS A 280 3.43 0.78 16.50
CA CYS A 280 2.50 -0.35 16.34
C CYS A 280 3.25 -1.68 16.23
N GLY A 281 4.34 -1.72 15.46
CA GLY A 281 5.18 -2.90 15.30
C GLY A 281 5.89 -3.29 16.60
N GLY A 282 6.44 -2.31 17.31
CA GLY A 282 7.11 -2.53 18.60
C GLY A 282 6.13 -3.02 19.67
N ALA A 283 4.94 -2.40 19.76
CA ALA A 283 3.90 -2.88 20.66
C ALA A 283 3.46 -4.31 20.33
N ALA A 284 3.32 -4.65 19.04
CA ALA A 284 3.03 -6.02 18.62
C ALA A 284 4.16 -6.99 19.02
N GLY A 285 5.42 -6.59 18.88
CA GLY A 285 6.57 -7.39 19.31
C GLY A 285 6.58 -7.63 20.82
N SER A 286 6.31 -6.61 21.63
CA SER A 286 6.15 -6.80 23.08
C SER A 286 4.97 -7.72 23.44
N VAL A 287 3.84 -7.60 22.72
CA VAL A 287 2.68 -8.50 22.91
C VAL A 287 3.05 -9.95 22.60
N VAL A 288 3.86 -10.21 21.57
CA VAL A 288 4.35 -11.56 21.27
C VAL A 288 5.10 -12.15 22.48
N VAL A 289 6.03 -11.40 23.06
CA VAL A 289 6.80 -11.83 24.24
C VAL A 289 5.89 -12.05 25.46
N LEU A 290 4.93 -11.16 25.68
CA LEU A 290 3.96 -11.30 26.79
C LEU A 290 3.06 -12.55 26.65
N LEU A 291 2.83 -13.02 25.43
CA LEU A 291 2.07 -14.25 25.16
C LEU A 291 2.96 -15.51 25.20
N GLY A 292 4.23 -15.37 25.58
CA GLY A 292 5.21 -16.46 25.62
C GLY A 292 5.76 -16.86 24.26
N GLY A 293 5.56 -16.03 23.23
CA GLY A 293 6.21 -16.18 21.93
C GLY A 293 7.56 -15.49 21.91
N HIS A 294 8.42 -15.90 20.98
CA HIS A 294 9.76 -15.33 20.81
C HIS A 294 9.86 -14.63 19.47
N LEU A 295 10.62 -13.54 19.39
CA LEU A 295 11.08 -12.96 18.12
C LEU A 295 12.54 -13.34 17.85
N MET A 296 13.33 -12.55 17.11
CA MET A 296 14.66 -12.98 16.65
C MET A 296 15.62 -13.22 17.82
N ALA A 297 15.77 -12.27 18.74
CA ALA A 297 16.64 -12.42 19.90
C ALA A 297 16.29 -13.65 20.75
N GLY A 298 15.00 -13.84 21.08
CA GLY A 298 14.53 -15.01 21.83
C GLY A 298 14.74 -16.32 21.06
N SER A 299 14.54 -16.31 19.73
CA SER A 299 14.80 -17.49 18.88
C SER A 299 16.29 -17.85 18.85
N PHE A 300 17.18 -16.86 18.86
CA PHE A 300 18.63 -17.10 18.95
C PHE A 300 19.01 -17.67 20.31
N GLU A 301 18.48 -17.15 21.40
CA GLU A 301 18.74 -17.67 22.74
C GLU A 301 18.32 -19.14 22.86
N GLN A 302 17.15 -19.51 22.33
CA GLN A 302 16.71 -20.90 22.29
C GLN A 302 17.61 -21.80 21.43
N LEU A 303 18.11 -21.28 20.31
CA LEU A 303 19.06 -22.01 19.47
C LEU A 303 20.36 -22.31 20.25
N VAL A 304 20.83 -21.35 21.06
CA VAL A 304 22.02 -21.51 21.89
C VAL A 304 21.81 -22.54 22.99
N GLN A 305 20.63 -22.52 23.63
CA GLN A 305 20.26 -23.51 24.65
C GLN A 305 20.15 -24.91 24.05
N THR A 306 19.64 -25.03 22.82
CA THR A 306 19.51 -26.33 22.12
C THR A 306 20.88 -26.83 21.62
N PHE A 307 21.75 -25.92 21.19
CA PHE A 307 23.09 -26.23 20.67
C PHE A 307 24.16 -25.47 21.48
N PRO A 308 24.60 -26.01 22.63
CA PRO A 308 25.54 -25.32 23.54
C PRO A 308 26.93 -25.06 22.92
N GLN A 309 27.28 -25.77 21.85
CA GLN A 309 28.51 -25.55 21.08
C GLN A 309 28.41 -24.38 20.10
N SER A 310 27.22 -23.77 19.97
CA SER A 310 27.01 -22.60 19.12
C SER A 310 27.75 -21.38 19.69
N ARG A 311 28.28 -20.56 18.78
CA ARG A 311 29.09 -19.39 19.14
C ARG A 311 28.30 -18.07 19.07
N ILE A 312 26.97 -18.16 18.96
CA ILE A 312 26.09 -16.99 18.87
C ILE A 312 25.71 -16.64 20.31
N GLY A 313 26.36 -15.65 20.93
CA GLY A 313 26.02 -15.22 22.29
C GLY A 313 25.36 -13.85 22.28
N LEU A 314 24.11 -13.74 22.77
CA LEU A 314 23.41 -12.45 22.91
C LEU A 314 23.30 -11.98 24.37
N ALA A 315 24.05 -12.60 25.29
CA ALA A 315 24.01 -12.30 26.72
C ALA A 315 24.33 -10.82 27.06
N GLN A 316 25.05 -10.09 26.20
CA GLN A 316 25.29 -8.67 26.44
C GLN A 316 24.01 -7.82 26.35
N ILE A 317 23.00 -8.27 25.59
CA ILE A 317 21.72 -7.56 25.53
C ILE A 317 21.07 -7.55 26.92
N GLY A 318 21.11 -8.67 27.64
CA GLY A 318 20.71 -8.75 29.05
C GLY A 318 21.47 -7.82 29.97
N GLY A 319 22.79 -7.76 29.78
CA GLY A 319 23.67 -6.90 30.57
C GLY A 319 23.28 -5.42 30.54
N LEU A 320 22.70 -4.93 29.44
CA LEU A 320 22.19 -3.55 29.34
C LEU A 320 21.02 -3.27 30.29
N PHE A 321 20.29 -4.32 30.69
CA PHE A 321 19.14 -4.26 31.59
C PHE A 321 19.44 -4.84 32.98
N GLY A 322 20.69 -5.21 33.25
CA GLY A 322 21.09 -5.83 34.52
C GLY A 322 20.64 -7.30 34.67
N GLU A 323 20.27 -7.95 33.57
CA GLU A 323 19.86 -9.36 33.55
C GLU A 323 21.02 -10.29 33.14
N GLN A 324 21.03 -11.52 33.66
CA GLN A 324 21.97 -12.55 33.22
C GLN A 324 21.42 -13.24 31.96
N GLY A 325 22.17 -13.24 30.86
CA GLY A 325 21.68 -13.77 29.59
C GLY A 325 20.54 -12.94 29.01
N LEU A 326 19.76 -13.45 28.07
CA LEU A 326 18.58 -12.74 27.57
C LEU A 326 17.41 -12.92 28.56
N GLY A 327 17.35 -12.06 29.58
CA GLY A 327 16.26 -12.04 30.55
C GLY A 327 14.95 -11.48 29.96
N PRO A 328 13.83 -11.56 30.69
CA PRO A 328 12.50 -11.17 30.20
C PRO A 328 12.40 -9.69 29.81
N VAL A 329 13.11 -8.79 30.51
CA VAL A 329 13.09 -7.36 30.18
C VAL A 329 13.88 -7.09 28.91
N ALA A 330 15.09 -7.65 28.81
CA ALA A 330 15.93 -7.56 27.63
C ALA A 330 15.26 -8.18 26.40
N GLU A 331 14.57 -9.31 26.58
CA GLU A 331 13.80 -9.96 25.54
C GLU A 331 12.64 -9.07 25.06
N ALA A 332 11.81 -8.57 25.96
CA ALA A 332 10.70 -7.69 25.60
C ALA A 332 11.15 -6.39 24.93
N ALA A 333 12.27 -5.80 25.39
CA ALA A 333 12.86 -4.61 24.81
C ALA A 333 13.43 -4.89 23.40
N SER A 334 14.14 -6.01 23.22
CA SER A 334 14.65 -6.43 21.92
C SER A 334 13.52 -6.69 20.94
N ALA A 335 12.46 -7.39 21.36
CA ALA A 335 11.28 -7.64 20.56
C ALA A 335 10.54 -6.35 20.16
N PHE A 336 10.49 -5.35 21.05
CA PHE A 336 9.96 -4.04 20.73
C PHE A 336 10.77 -3.37 19.61
N VAL A 337 12.10 -3.35 19.74
CA VAL A 337 13.00 -2.74 18.76
C VAL A 337 12.91 -3.46 17.42
N GLU A 338 12.91 -4.80 17.41
CA GLU A 338 12.77 -5.61 16.21
C GLU A 338 11.44 -5.32 15.49
N GLY A 339 10.33 -5.39 16.21
CA GLY A 339 9.01 -5.13 15.65
C GLY A 339 8.87 -3.69 15.13
N ALA A 340 9.44 -2.72 15.86
CA ALA A 340 9.45 -1.32 15.47
C ALA A 340 10.25 -1.09 14.17
N LEU A 341 11.46 -1.64 14.09
CA LEU A 341 12.34 -1.52 12.94
C LEU A 341 11.73 -2.16 11.70
N PHE A 342 11.20 -3.37 11.84
CA PHE A 342 10.54 -4.11 10.75
C PHE A 342 9.31 -3.36 10.23
N ALA A 343 8.39 -2.97 11.12
CA ALA A 343 7.17 -2.26 10.72
C ALA A 343 7.46 -0.90 10.08
N ALA A 344 8.40 -0.13 10.64
CA ALA A 344 8.80 1.15 10.07
C ALA A 344 9.39 0.98 8.67
N GLY A 345 10.31 0.02 8.49
CA GLY A 345 10.93 -0.28 7.20
C GLY A 345 9.90 -0.61 6.12
N VAL A 346 9.00 -1.56 6.41
CA VAL A 346 7.93 -1.97 5.49
C VAL A 346 7.01 -0.80 5.13
N VAL A 347 6.43 -0.13 6.12
CA VAL A 347 5.39 0.88 5.89
C VAL A 347 5.97 2.13 5.22
N VAL A 348 7.20 2.55 5.56
CA VAL A 348 7.86 3.68 4.91
C VAL A 348 8.15 3.38 3.45
N ALA A 349 8.68 2.19 3.14
CA ALA A 349 8.97 1.80 1.76
C ALA A 349 7.69 1.70 0.91
N MET A 350 6.62 1.10 1.45
CA MET A 350 5.30 1.08 0.81
C MET A 350 4.75 2.50 0.58
N LYS A 351 4.93 3.40 1.55
CA LYS A 351 4.50 4.80 1.41
C LYS A 351 5.24 5.54 0.29
N LEU A 352 6.54 5.31 0.15
CA LEU A 352 7.37 5.88 -0.92
C LEU A 352 6.93 5.35 -2.29
N ALA A 353 6.81 4.03 -2.44
CA ALA A 353 6.34 3.42 -3.68
C ALA A 353 4.95 3.94 -4.08
N ARG A 354 4.04 4.10 -3.13
CA ARG A 354 2.74 4.71 -3.40
C ARG A 354 2.85 6.15 -3.91
N ARG A 355 3.73 6.97 -3.32
CA ARG A 355 3.96 8.34 -3.81
C ARG A 355 4.49 8.36 -5.24
N ASP A 356 5.34 7.41 -5.59
CA ASP A 356 5.87 7.29 -6.95
C ASP A 356 4.81 6.80 -7.93
N LEU A 357 3.89 5.94 -7.50
CA LEU A 357 2.75 5.49 -8.30
C LEU A 357 1.68 6.56 -8.49
N ASP A 358 1.48 7.40 -7.48
CA ASP A 358 0.52 8.50 -7.51
C ASP A 358 1.13 9.77 -8.17
N ARG A 359 2.41 9.74 -8.58
CA ARG A 359 3.04 10.85 -9.33
C ARG A 359 2.55 10.83 -10.78
N PRO A 360 2.03 11.96 -11.31
CA PRO A 360 1.73 12.06 -12.74
C PRO A 360 3.02 11.88 -13.56
N GLU A 361 2.97 11.03 -14.59
CA GLU A 361 4.13 10.54 -15.38
C GLU A 361 4.98 11.62 -16.10
N GLY A 362 4.76 12.91 -15.87
CA GLY A 362 5.44 14.02 -16.56
C GLY A 362 6.83 14.43 -16.05
N ARG A 363 7.49 13.67 -15.16
CA ARG A 363 8.82 14.05 -14.63
C ARG A 363 9.93 13.00 -14.72
N SER A 364 9.64 11.76 -15.09
CA SER A 364 10.67 10.71 -15.14
C SER A 364 11.52 10.72 -16.41
N ALA A 365 11.06 11.37 -17.50
CA ALA A 365 11.80 11.39 -18.77
C ALA A 365 12.88 12.49 -18.84
N ALA A 366 12.82 13.51 -17.98
CA ALA A 366 13.74 14.66 -18.05
C ALA A 366 15.13 14.37 -17.43
N SER A 367 15.30 13.30 -16.65
CA SER A 367 16.58 12.99 -15.98
C SER A 367 17.44 11.93 -16.67
N SER A 368 16.94 11.27 -17.73
CA SER A 368 17.70 10.25 -18.47
C SER A 368 18.23 10.72 -19.84
N GLY A 369 17.95 11.97 -20.25
CA GLY A 369 18.34 12.52 -21.55
C GLY A 369 19.58 13.42 -21.54
N LEU A 370 20.35 13.46 -20.45
CA LEU A 370 21.57 14.28 -20.37
C LEU A 370 22.79 13.38 -20.21
N VAL A 371 23.22 12.76 -21.31
CA VAL A 371 24.60 12.33 -21.63
C VAL A 371 24.52 11.65 -23.00
N THR A 372 25.39 12.07 -23.93
CA THR A 372 25.56 11.67 -25.34
C THR A 372 24.89 12.55 -26.39
N SER A 373 25.49 13.72 -26.67
CA SER A 373 25.77 14.09 -28.06
C SER A 373 27.02 14.96 -28.09
N GLY A 374 28.12 14.36 -28.52
CA GLY A 374 29.32 15.06 -28.94
C GLY A 374 29.34 15.23 -30.47
N ARG A 375 30.24 16.12 -30.93
CA ARG A 375 30.55 16.55 -32.30
C ARG A 375 29.58 17.59 -32.90
N GLY A 376 30.03 18.63 -33.58
CA GLY A 376 31.38 18.91 -34.07
C GLY A 376 31.48 20.33 -34.62
N SER A 377 32.73 20.79 -34.64
CA SER A 377 33.28 22.01 -35.23
C SER A 377 32.97 22.22 -36.71
N ALA A 378 32.71 23.47 -37.11
CA ALA A 378 33.16 24.05 -38.40
C ALA A 378 33.14 25.60 -38.37
N PRO A 379 33.96 26.29 -39.19
CA PRO A 379 34.45 27.65 -38.93
C PRO A 379 33.64 28.75 -39.63
N ARG A 380 33.78 29.98 -39.13
CA ARG A 380 33.23 31.20 -39.74
C ARG A 380 34.07 31.62 -40.95
N LEU A 381 33.42 31.76 -42.10
CA LEU A 381 33.83 32.59 -43.22
C LEU A 381 32.62 33.47 -43.60
N GLY A 382 32.88 34.75 -43.83
CA GLY A 382 31.87 35.76 -44.19
C GLY A 382 32.09 37.04 -43.42
#